data_AF-M3K006-F1
#
_entry.id   AF-M3K006-F1
#
_cell.length_a   1.000
_cell.length_b   1.000
_cell.length_c   1.000
_cell.angle_alpha   90.00
_cell.angle_beta   90.00
_cell.angle_gamma   90.00
#
_symmetry.space_group_name_H-M   'P 1'
#
loop_
_entity.id
_entity.type
_entity.pdbx_description
1 polymer ?
#
loop_
_entity_poly.entity_id
_entity_poly.type
_entity_poly.pdbx_seq_one_letter_code
_entity_poly.pdbx_strand_id
1 'polypeptide(L)'
;MEDKVFATVGAGRIGYRILERLIAFNPKKLLYYDYQALPDAAIKKLNDASKLLNGVDNIIERVENLEDLFAQADVVTLNCPLYEQSK
;
A
#
# COMPACT_ATOMS: atom_id res chain seq x y z
N MET A 1 -1.57 -15.43 1.55
CA MET A 1 -1.35 -13.97 1.45
C MET A 1 0.12 -13.67 1.27
N GLU A 2 1.00 -14.45 1.88
CA GLU A 2 2.43 -14.44 1.61
C GLU A 2 2.78 -14.43 0.11
N ASP A 3 3.85 -13.70 -0.22
CA ASP A 3 4.40 -13.50 -1.57
C ASP A 3 3.46 -12.84 -2.61
N LYS A 4 2.32 -12.28 -2.16
CA LYS A 4 1.42 -11.50 -3.02
C LYS A 4 1.72 -10.01 -2.99
N VAL A 5 1.40 -9.34 -4.10
CA VAL A 5 1.41 -7.89 -4.21
C VAL A 5 0.03 -7.36 -3.82
N PHE A 6 -0.02 -6.58 -2.74
CA PHE A 6 -1.25 -5.93 -2.30
C PHE A 6 -1.21 -4.45 -2.66
N ALA A 7 -2.34 -3.92 -3.10
CA ALA A 7 -2.48 -2.51 -3.41
C ALA A 7 -3.67 -1.87 -2.69
N THR A 8 -3.54 -0.60 -2.32
CA THR A 8 -4.66 0.22 -1.83
C THR A 8 -4.86 1.44 -2.71
N VAL A 9 -6.10 1.68 -3.13
CA VAL A 9 -6.53 2.95 -3.73
C VAL A 9 -7.07 3.84 -2.61
N GLY A 10 -6.39 4.94 -2.34
CA GLY A 10 -6.56 5.75 -1.14
C GLY A 10 -5.70 5.23 0.01
N ALA A 11 -4.68 6.01 0.38
CA ALA A 11 -3.76 5.76 1.48
C ALA A 11 -3.98 6.72 2.67
N GLY A 12 -5.21 7.24 2.80
CA GLY A 12 -5.65 7.97 3.99
C GLY A 12 -5.69 7.09 5.26
N ARG A 13 -6.49 7.49 6.25
CA ARG A 13 -6.52 6.84 7.57
C ARG A 13 -6.75 5.32 7.52
N ILE A 14 -7.64 4.85 6.64
CA ILE A 14 -8.00 3.43 6.51
C ILE A 14 -6.94 2.69 5.68
N GLY A 15 -6.62 3.18 4.47
CA GLY A 15 -5.62 2.56 3.59
C GLY A 15 -4.26 2.38 4.27
N TYR A 16 -3.78 3.40 4.98
CA TYR A 16 -2.55 3.30 5.77
C TYR A 16 -2.59 2.19 6.83
N ARG A 17 -3.73 2.04 7.53
CA ARG A 17 -3.90 1.02 8.58
C ARG A 17 -4.00 -0.39 8.02
N ILE A 18 -4.52 -0.54 6.80
CA ILE A 18 -4.52 -1.80 6.07
C ILE A 18 -3.07 -2.17 5.71
N LEU A 19 -2.31 -1.25 5.11
CA LEU A 19 -0.89 -1.46 4.78
C LEU A 19 -0.08 -1.89 6.02
N GLU A 20 -0.26 -1.20 7.15
CA GLU A 20 0.41 -1.53 8.42
C GLU A 20 0.10 -2.96 8.91
N ARG A 21 -1.14 -3.44 8.73
CA ARG A 21 -1.57 -4.79 9.14
C ARG A 21 -1.09 -5.87 8.17
N LEU A 22 -1.03 -5.55 6.88
CA LEU A 22 -0.62 -6.50 5.84
C LEU A 22 0.85 -6.90 5.95
N ILE A 23 1.71 -6.07 6.56
CA ILE A 23 3.13 -6.40 6.77
C ILE A 23 3.30 -7.77 7.45
N ALA A 24 2.49 -8.07 8.47
CA ALA A 24 2.60 -9.32 9.23
C ALA A 24 2.31 -10.60 8.41
N PHE A 25 1.79 -10.46 7.19
CA PHE A 25 1.50 -11.58 6.29
C PHE A 25 2.61 -11.88 5.28
N ASN A 26 3.78 -11.25 5.43
CA ASN A 26 4.92 -11.39 4.53
C ASN A 26 4.58 -11.15 3.04
N PRO A 27 3.99 -10.00 2.67
CA PRO A 27 3.65 -9.71 1.29
C PRO A 27 4.92 -9.49 0.46
N LYS A 28 4.86 -9.79 -0.84
CA LYS A 28 5.98 -9.50 -1.76
C LYS A 28 6.21 -8.00 -1.91
N LYS A 29 5.13 -7.23 -2.01
CA LYS A 29 5.15 -5.78 -2.14
C LYS A 29 3.83 -5.19 -1.68
N LEU A 30 3.89 -4.00 -1.10
CA LEU A 30 2.75 -3.15 -0.81
C LEU A 30 2.76 -1.94 -1.75
N LEU A 31 1.67 -1.74 -2.47
CA LEU A 31 1.50 -0.61 -3.38
C LEU A 31 0.40 0.31 -2.86
N TYR A 32 0.52 1.59 -3.15
CA TYR A 32 -0.59 2.51 -2.94
C TYR A 32 -0.69 3.55 -4.04
N TYR A 33 -1.92 3.93 -4.35
CA TYR A 33 -2.24 5.11 -5.12
C TYR A 33 -3.02 6.08 -4.24
N ASP A 34 -2.57 7.32 -4.19
CA ASP A 34 -3.30 8.43 -3.61
C ASP A 34 -2.79 9.73 -4.24
N TYR A 35 -3.66 10.73 -4.39
CA TYR A 35 -3.28 12.06 -4.86
C TYR A 35 -2.27 12.72 -3.92
N GLN A 36 -2.39 12.43 -2.62
CA GLN A 36 -1.46 12.90 -1.60
C GLN A 36 -0.50 11.78 -1.22
N ALA A 37 0.79 11.99 -1.41
CA ALA A 37 1.81 11.05 -0.95
C ALA A 37 1.73 10.87 0.57
N LEU A 38 2.02 9.66 1.04
CA LEU A 38 2.21 9.43 2.47
C LEU A 38 3.40 10.25 2.96
N PRO A 39 3.35 10.82 4.18
CA PRO A 39 4.51 11.47 4.77
C PRO A 39 5.70 10.51 4.87
N ASP A 40 6.91 11.02 4.69
CA ASP A 40 8.15 10.21 4.75
C ASP A 40 8.28 9.41 6.05
N ALA A 41 7.83 9.98 7.17
CA ALA A 41 7.81 9.31 8.47
C ALA A 41 6.90 8.07 8.49
N ALA A 42 5.78 8.09 7.77
CA ALA A 42 4.85 6.97 7.66
C ALA A 42 5.43 5.87 6.75
N ILE A 43 6.04 6.25 5.62
CA ILE A 43 6.75 5.33 4.73
C ILE A 43 7.89 4.64 5.46
N LYS A 44 8.72 5.42 6.17
CA LYS A 44 9.83 4.89 6.97
C LYS A 44 9.32 3.91 8.03
N LYS A 45 8.24 4.24 8.74
CA LYS A 45 7.67 3.34 9.76
C LYS A 45 7.24 1.99 9.16
N LEU A 46 6.61 1.98 8.00
CA LEU A 46 6.18 0.75 7.33
C LEU A 46 7.38 -0.08 6.87
N ASN A 47 8.41 0.57 6.30
CA ASN A 47 9.66 -0.10 5.91
C ASN A 47 10.43 -0.65 7.12
N ASP A 48 10.56 0.12 8.20
CA ASP A 48 11.21 -0.34 9.45
C ASP A 48 10.47 -1.55 10.04
N ALA A 49 9.13 -1.52 10.07
CA ALA A 49 8.32 -2.63 10.55
C ALA A 49 8.47 -3.89 9.68
N SER A 50 8.49 -3.72 8.36
CA SER A 50 8.72 -4.82 7.42
C SER A 50 10.13 -5.39 7.50
N LYS A 51 11.15 -4.56 7.71
CA LYS A 51 12.52 -5.02 7.95
C LYS A 51 12.58 -5.88 9.21
N LEU A 52 11.90 -5.47 10.29
CA LEU A 52 11.88 -6.20 11.55
C LEU A 52 11.13 -7.53 11.46
N LEU A 53 9.96 -7.55 10.79
CA LEU A 53 9.09 -8.73 10.75
C LEU A 53 9.48 -9.70 9.62
N ASN A 54 9.91 -9.18 8.48
CA ASN A 54 10.03 -9.92 7.23
C ASN A 54 11.41 -9.79 6.57
N GLY A 55 12.31 -8.94 7.09
CA GLY A 55 13.64 -8.71 6.49
C GLY A 55 13.63 -7.88 5.19
N VAL A 56 12.51 -7.24 4.83
CA VAL A 56 12.37 -6.45 3.59
C VAL A 56 12.47 -4.95 3.88
N ASP A 57 13.48 -4.30 3.29
CA ASP A 57 13.84 -2.90 3.53
C ASP A 57 13.03 -1.86 2.74
N ASN A 58 12.38 -2.27 1.65
CA ASN A 58 11.62 -1.37 0.77
C ASN A 58 10.28 -2.03 0.36
N ILE A 59 9.42 -2.24 1.35
CA ILE A 59 8.18 -3.00 1.16
C ILE A 59 7.10 -2.18 0.47
N ILE A 60 7.07 -0.87 0.67
CA ILE A 60 5.98 0.01 0.21
C ILE A 60 6.43 0.93 -0.91
N GLU A 61 5.57 1.10 -1.91
CA GLU A 61 5.81 1.98 -3.04
C GLU A 61 4.54 2.72 -3.45
N ARG A 62 4.71 4.00 -3.80
CA ARG A 62 3.64 4.81 -4.40
C ARG A 62 3.64 4.56 -5.90
N VAL A 63 2.47 4.30 -6.45
CA VAL A 63 2.25 4.24 -7.89
C VAL A 63 1.45 5.48 -8.28
N GLU A 64 1.92 6.22 -9.28
CA GLU A 64 1.33 7.50 -9.70
C GLU A 64 0.13 7.33 -10.65
N ASN A 65 -0.06 6.13 -11.20
CA ASN A 65 -1.09 5.81 -12.17
C ASN A 65 -1.90 4.57 -11.71
N LEU A 66 -3.22 4.58 -11.92
CA LEU A 66 -4.11 3.50 -11.47
C LEU A 66 -3.99 2.25 -12.33
N GLU A 67 -3.87 2.40 -13.66
CA GLU A 67 -3.68 1.28 -14.58
C GLU A 67 -2.40 0.49 -14.24
N ASP A 68 -1.30 1.20 -13.95
CA ASP A 68 -0.04 0.59 -13.52
C ASP A 68 -0.18 -0.12 -12.17
N LEU A 69 -0.94 0.45 -11.24
CA LEU A 69 -1.20 -0.18 -9.94
C LEU A 69 -1.99 -1.48 -10.10
N PHE A 70 -3.03 -1.49 -10.94
CA PHE A 70 -3.85 -2.67 -11.19
C PHE A 70 -3.09 -3.76 -11.96
N ALA A 71 -2.19 -3.38 -12.87
CA ALA A 71 -1.36 -4.33 -13.61
C ALA A 71 -0.34 -5.07 -12.72
N GLN A 72 0.08 -4.45 -11.62
CA GLN A 72 1.08 -5.00 -10.70
C GLN A 72 0.48 -5.79 -9.52
N ALA A 73 -0.76 -5.50 -9.13
CA ALA A 73 -1.36 -6.01 -7.91
C ALA A 73 -2.02 -7.39 -8.09
N ASP A 74 -1.76 -8.31 -7.16
CA ASP A 74 -2.53 -9.55 -7.01
C ASP A 74 -3.86 -9.31 -6.29
N VAL A 75 -3.87 -8.39 -5.32
CA VAL A 75 -5.04 -8.04 -4.49
C VAL A 75 -5.16 -6.53 -4.37
N VAL A 76 -6.33 -5.99 -4.68
CA VAL A 76 -6.61 -4.56 -4.61
C VAL A 76 -7.67 -4.28 -3.54
N THR A 77 -7.43 -3.25 -2.73
CA THR A 77 -8.39 -2.73 -1.76
C THR A 77 -8.76 -1.29 -2.12
N LEU A 78 -10.07 -0.99 -2.16
CA LEU A 78 -10.56 0.36 -2.46
C LEU A 78 -10.93 1.05 -1.15
N ASN A 79 -10.21 2.12 -0.81
CA ASN A 79 -10.35 2.88 0.43
C ASN A 79 -10.49 4.39 0.18
N CYS A 80 -10.77 4.79 -1.06
CA CYS A 80 -11.10 6.16 -1.43
C CYS A 80 -12.61 6.45 -1.20
N PRO A 81 -12.98 7.71 -0.92
CA PRO A 81 -14.38 8.10 -0.84
C PRO A 81 -15.09 7.97 -2.19
N LEU A 82 -16.42 7.83 -2.17
CA LEU A 82 -17.24 7.90 -3.36
C LEU A 82 -17.54 9.36 -3.71
N TYR A 83 -17.14 9.79 -4.89
CA TYR A 83 -17.43 11.10 -5.49
C TYR A 83 -17.38 10.97 -7.02
N GLU A 84 -17.65 12.03 -7.78
CA GLU A 84 -17.83 11.96 -9.25
C GLU A 84 -16.67 11.24 -9.98
N GLN A 85 -15.41 11.48 -9.58
CA GLN A 85 -14.26 10.84 -10.22
C GLN A 85 -13.96 9.42 -9.73
N SER A 86 -14.64 8.91 -8.70
CA SER A 86 -14.45 7.56 -8.16
C SER A 86 -15.70 6.67 -8.24
N LYS A 87 -16.69 7.10 -9.03
CA LYS A 87 -17.97 6.42 -9.23
C LYS A 87 -17.88 5.29 -10.26
#